data_AF-A0A265NB20-F1
#
_entry.id   AF-A0A265NB20-F1
#
_cell.length_a   1.000
_cell.length_b   1.000
_cell.length_c   1.000
_cell.angle_alpha   90.00
_cell.angle_beta   90.00
_cell.angle_gamma   90.00
#
_symmetry.space_group_name_H-M   'P 1'
#
loop_
_entity.id
_entity.type
_entity.pdbx_description
1 polymer ?
#
loop_
_entity_poly.entity_id
_entity_poly.type
_entity_poly.pdbx_seq_one_letter_code
_entity_poly.pdbx_strand_id
1 'polypeptide(L)'
;MAVFRHFSIFIGFLLFLFLFIPANSYAESGDTYEVGTTILNVREAPASNAKIIGLLSNGDKVVAFQEKYGWIQTYYGGEAAWIAKHHLIRTSSSSEVNNSTNTSDTSVQAATGEITVTARSVNIRSGPGTNYAIIGGTQAGDTYNIVKTSDKWNQINLGNGSTGWIAGWLTNNATAAESDSTAEESSNTVSVSAKPVKQASNQSLTGYNIVLDPGHGGKDPGAIGLGGVYEKDFISSTASKVAQQLRNAGANVILTRAGDYFVSLNERARISNAYNTHAFVSLHYNAFPIISVNGVSTYYSSTSDKQLAREVQSYLASTVSLHNRGIMQGHYRVLRNSHAPSILLELGFITNPNDLSIIQTADYQNKVAQAVTNGLKNYFHN
;
A
#
# COMPACT_ATOMS: atom_id res chain seq x y z
N MET A 1 90.56 11.63 9.03
CA MET A 1 90.96 11.35 7.63
C MET A 1 89.70 11.27 6.79
N ALA A 2 89.55 12.20 5.84
CA ALA A 2 88.59 12.12 4.76
C ALA A 2 89.22 11.32 3.62
N VAL A 3 88.46 10.43 2.95
CA VAL A 3 88.52 10.25 1.48
C VAL A 3 87.16 9.79 0.99
N PHE A 4 86.75 10.40 -0.11
CA PHE A 4 85.47 10.36 -0.78
C PHE A 4 85.48 9.39 -1.98
N ARG A 5 84.26 9.01 -2.41
CA ARG A 5 83.81 8.63 -3.78
C ARG A 5 84.13 7.20 -4.25
N HIS A 6 83.08 6.51 -4.70
CA HIS A 6 82.79 6.31 -6.13
C HIS A 6 81.26 6.31 -6.37
N PHE A 7 80.89 6.75 -7.57
CA PHE A 7 79.58 7.21 -8.03
C PHE A 7 79.06 6.25 -9.12
N SER A 8 77.73 6.18 -9.27
CA SER A 8 76.93 5.83 -10.48
C SER A 8 76.07 4.56 -10.39
N ILE A 9 74.85 4.42 -10.92
CA ILE A 9 73.81 5.28 -11.55
C ILE A 9 72.52 4.40 -11.57
N PHE A 10 71.39 4.98 -11.13
CA PHE A 10 69.96 4.86 -11.54
C PHE A 10 69.21 3.54 -11.87
N ILE A 11 67.86 3.65 -11.73
CA ILE A 11 66.73 2.77 -12.13
C ILE A 11 66.28 1.83 -10.99
N GLY A 12 65.10 1.86 -10.38
CA GLY A 12 63.81 2.48 -10.68
C GLY A 12 62.71 1.43 -10.49
N PHE A 13 62.01 1.39 -9.35
CA PHE A 13 60.56 1.09 -9.24
C PHE A 13 60.11 1.15 -7.77
N LEU A 14 59.06 1.92 -7.54
CA LEU A 14 58.33 2.04 -6.28
C LEU A 14 57.44 0.79 -6.14
N LEU A 15 57.62 -0.04 -5.11
CA LEU A 15 56.66 -1.09 -4.76
C LEU A 15 56.15 -0.86 -3.34
N PHE A 16 55.09 -0.06 -3.24
CA PHE A 16 54.26 0.05 -2.05
C PHE A 16 53.39 -1.20 -2.00
N LEU A 17 53.78 -2.18 -1.18
CA LEU A 17 52.97 -3.38 -0.97
C LEU A 17 51.80 -3.02 -0.04
N PHE A 18 50.69 -2.59 -0.63
CA PHE A 18 49.36 -2.68 -0.02
C PHE A 18 49.01 -4.16 0.09
N LEU A 19 49.13 -4.73 1.29
CA LEU A 19 48.45 -6.00 1.58
C LEU A 19 46.99 -5.68 1.92
N PHE A 20 46.19 -5.66 0.85
CA PHE A 20 44.78 -6.03 0.88
C PHE A 20 44.63 -7.39 1.56
N ILE A 21 43.86 -7.45 2.65
CA ILE A 21 43.21 -8.70 3.06
C ILE A 21 41.76 -8.59 2.56
N PRO A 22 41.29 -9.53 1.73
CA PRO A 22 39.95 -9.49 1.16
C PRO A 22 38.88 -9.82 2.20
N ALA A 23 37.68 -9.38 1.84
CA ALA A 23 36.44 -9.39 2.60
C ALA A 23 36.09 -10.73 3.26
N ASN A 24 35.44 -10.63 4.42
CA ASN A 24 34.63 -11.69 4.99
C ASN A 24 33.64 -12.19 3.93
N SER A 25 33.84 -13.42 3.45
CA SER A 25 32.85 -14.15 2.67
C SER A 25 31.75 -14.63 3.62
N TYR A 26 30.75 -13.80 3.87
CA TYR A 26 29.47 -14.27 4.39
C TYR A 26 28.70 -14.91 3.23
N ALA A 27 28.91 -16.20 3.01
CA ALA A 27 27.91 -17.01 2.32
C ALA A 27 26.80 -17.31 3.33
N GLU A 28 25.95 -16.31 3.62
CA GLU A 28 24.66 -16.57 4.26
C GLU A 28 23.66 -16.98 3.19
N SER A 29 22.86 -17.98 3.53
CA SER A 29 21.71 -18.50 2.80
C SER A 29 20.68 -17.39 2.54
N GLY A 30 20.93 -16.57 1.53
CA GLY A 30 20.00 -15.53 1.10
C GLY A 30 18.89 -16.09 0.22
N ASP A 31 17.67 -15.62 0.44
CA ASP A 31 16.55 -15.90 -0.45
C ASP A 31 16.86 -15.38 -1.85
N THR A 32 16.74 -16.24 -2.87
CA THR A 32 16.93 -15.80 -4.26
C THR A 32 15.63 -15.21 -4.78
N TYR A 33 15.73 -14.07 -5.43
CA TYR A 33 14.62 -13.38 -6.09
C TYR A 33 14.92 -13.17 -7.57
N GLU A 34 13.87 -13.06 -8.37
CA GLU A 34 13.89 -12.67 -9.77
C GLU A 34 13.22 -11.30 -9.92
N VAL A 35 13.79 -10.43 -10.77
CA VAL A 35 13.24 -9.11 -11.07
C VAL A 35 12.02 -9.25 -11.97
N GLY A 36 10.85 -8.79 -11.51
CA GLY A 36 9.58 -8.86 -12.23
C GLY A 36 9.16 -7.59 -12.98
N THR A 37 10.07 -6.61 -13.11
CA THR A 37 9.83 -5.34 -13.82
C THR A 37 10.84 -5.16 -14.96
N THR A 38 10.49 -4.42 -16.00
CA THR A 38 11.36 -4.18 -17.17
C THR A 38 12.71 -3.56 -16.79
N ILE A 39 12.70 -2.59 -15.86
CA ILE A 39 13.90 -1.92 -15.34
C ILE A 39 13.74 -1.70 -13.84
N LEU A 40 14.76 -2.08 -13.07
CA LEU A 40 14.86 -1.89 -11.64
C LEU A 40 16.12 -1.10 -11.30
N ASN A 41 15.96 0.05 -10.64
CA ASN A 41 17.08 0.86 -10.18
C ASN A 41 17.80 0.20 -9.00
N VAL A 42 19.13 0.11 -9.10
CA VAL A 42 20.04 -0.32 -8.03
C VAL A 42 20.67 0.90 -7.37
N ARG A 43 20.65 0.96 -6.03
CA ARG A 43 21.00 2.18 -5.27
C ARG A 43 22.01 1.93 -4.16
N GLU A 44 22.75 2.97 -3.78
CA GLU A 44 23.74 2.92 -2.68
C GLU A 44 23.12 2.77 -1.29
N ALA A 45 21.85 3.14 -1.11
CA ALA A 45 21.15 3.09 0.17
C ALA A 45 19.67 2.70 -0.02
N PRO A 46 18.96 2.20 1.03
CA PRO A 46 17.56 1.79 0.95
C PRO A 46 16.61 3.00 0.96
N ALA A 47 16.75 3.86 -0.05
CA ALA A 47 15.98 5.09 -0.19
C ALA A 47 15.78 5.43 -1.67
N SER A 48 14.61 5.95 -2.02
CA SER A 48 14.24 6.29 -3.40
C SER A 48 15.03 7.47 -3.96
N ASN A 49 15.64 8.30 -3.11
CA ASN A 49 16.53 9.41 -3.48
C ASN A 49 18.02 9.05 -3.38
N ALA A 50 18.37 7.83 -2.97
CA ALA A 50 19.76 7.39 -2.94
C ALA A 50 20.33 7.33 -4.36
N LYS A 51 21.63 7.61 -4.49
CA LYS A 51 22.33 7.59 -5.78
C LYS A 51 22.09 6.25 -6.48
N ILE A 52 21.69 6.34 -7.75
CA ILE A 52 21.54 5.17 -8.63
C ILE A 52 22.94 4.77 -9.08
N ILE A 53 23.29 3.52 -8.85
CA ILE A 53 24.58 2.93 -9.18
C ILE A 53 24.48 1.83 -10.23
N GLY A 54 23.26 1.49 -10.63
CA GLY A 54 23.04 0.45 -11.62
C GLY A 54 21.58 0.23 -11.97
N LEU A 55 21.38 -0.67 -12.90
CA LEU A 55 20.07 -1.15 -13.35
C LEU A 55 20.09 -2.67 -13.40
N LEU A 56 18.94 -3.27 -13.09
CA LEU A 56 18.61 -4.67 -13.36
C LEU A 56 17.40 -4.72 -14.30
N SER A 57 17.30 -5.79 -15.06
CA SER A 57 16.25 -6.05 -16.03
C SER A 57 15.35 -7.21 -15.59
N ASN A 58 14.17 -7.32 -16.21
CA ASN A 58 13.25 -8.43 -15.98
C ASN A 58 13.96 -9.77 -16.17
N GLY A 59 13.79 -10.69 -15.22
CA GLY A 59 14.42 -12.01 -15.22
C GLY A 59 15.79 -12.05 -14.52
N ASP A 60 16.38 -10.90 -14.19
CA ASP A 60 17.63 -10.87 -13.43
C ASP A 60 17.43 -11.49 -12.05
N LYS A 61 18.39 -12.34 -11.64
CA LYS A 61 18.34 -13.01 -10.34
C LYS A 61 19.26 -12.32 -9.35
N VAL A 62 18.75 -12.11 -8.15
CA VAL A 62 19.41 -11.41 -7.05
C VAL A 62 19.28 -12.22 -5.77
N VAL A 63 20.29 -12.18 -4.92
CA VAL A 63 20.27 -12.84 -3.61
C VAL A 63 20.02 -11.79 -2.56
N ALA A 64 18.95 -11.95 -1.79
CA ALA A 64 18.63 -11.05 -0.69
C ALA A 64 19.29 -11.55 0.59
N PHE A 65 20.08 -10.69 1.23
CA PHE A 65 20.69 -11.00 2.53
C PHE A 65 20.32 -10.00 3.63
N GLN A 66 19.60 -8.92 3.29
CA GLN A 66 18.98 -8.04 4.27
C GLN A 66 17.72 -7.40 3.70
N GLU A 67 16.72 -7.16 4.55
CA GLU A 67 15.54 -6.36 4.20
C GLU A 67 15.41 -5.17 5.14
N LYS A 68 15.16 -3.99 4.57
CA LYS A 68 14.94 -2.76 5.33
C LYS A 68 13.98 -1.83 4.60
N TYR A 69 12.88 -1.45 5.25
CA TYR A 69 11.95 -0.43 4.76
C TYR A 69 11.39 -0.68 3.35
N GLY A 70 11.13 -1.94 2.99
CA GLY A 70 10.64 -2.30 1.65
C GLY A 70 11.73 -2.37 0.56
N TRP A 71 13.00 -2.27 0.96
CA TRP A 71 14.18 -2.52 0.12
C TRP A 71 14.83 -3.83 0.54
N ILE A 72 15.39 -4.55 -0.42
CA ILE A 72 16.31 -5.64 -0.13
C ILE A 72 17.74 -5.21 -0.46
N GLN A 73 18.68 -5.71 0.33
CA GLN A 73 20.10 -5.60 0.05
C GLN A 73 20.55 -6.83 -0.75
N THR A 74 21.21 -6.57 -1.87
CA THR A 74 21.78 -7.55 -2.81
C THR A 74 23.22 -7.13 -3.15
N TYR A 75 23.94 -7.96 -3.91
CA TYR A 75 25.18 -7.56 -4.56
C TYR A 75 24.92 -6.98 -5.95
N TYR A 76 25.67 -5.94 -6.32
CA TYR A 76 25.73 -5.39 -7.68
C TYR A 76 27.15 -4.91 -7.96
N GLY A 77 27.77 -5.41 -9.04
CA GLY A 77 29.16 -5.06 -9.38
C GLY A 77 30.20 -5.46 -8.32
N GLY A 78 29.90 -6.46 -7.48
CA GLY A 78 30.76 -6.91 -6.38
C GLY A 78 30.54 -6.18 -5.05
N GLU A 79 29.73 -5.12 -5.03
CA GLU A 79 29.46 -4.30 -3.84
C GLU A 79 28.02 -4.48 -3.35
N ALA A 80 27.78 -4.19 -2.07
CA ALA A 80 26.44 -4.23 -1.51
C ALA A 80 25.58 -3.06 -2.02
N ALA A 81 24.36 -3.36 -2.45
CA ALA A 81 23.44 -2.40 -3.05
C ALA A 81 21.99 -2.68 -2.67
N TRP A 82 21.11 -1.71 -2.92
CA TRP A 82 19.71 -1.76 -2.52
C TRP A 82 18.76 -1.69 -3.71
N ILE A 83 17.74 -2.55 -3.69
CA ILE A 83 16.69 -2.61 -4.71
C ILE A 83 15.31 -2.74 -4.06
N ALA A 84 14.28 -2.20 -4.71
CA ALA A 84 12.94 -2.15 -4.14
C ALA A 84 12.24 -3.52 -4.21
N LYS A 85 11.82 -4.04 -3.07
CA LYS A 85 11.30 -5.41 -2.91
C LYS A 85 10.03 -5.68 -3.72
N HIS A 86 9.17 -4.68 -3.91
CA HIS A 86 7.90 -4.84 -4.62
C HIS A 86 8.06 -5.15 -6.11
N HIS A 87 9.27 -5.05 -6.65
CA HIS A 87 9.61 -5.45 -8.01
C HIS A 87 10.18 -6.87 -8.11
N LEU A 88 10.17 -7.65 -7.03
CA LEU A 88 10.86 -8.93 -6.95
C LEU A 88 9.91 -10.11 -6.72
N ILE A 89 10.26 -11.25 -7.32
CA ILE A 89 9.54 -12.52 -7.26
C ILE A 89 10.46 -13.54 -6.58
N ARG A 90 10.06 -14.13 -5.44
CA ARG A 90 10.91 -15.11 -4.73
C ARG A 90 11.04 -16.40 -5.55
N THR A 91 12.26 -16.89 -5.72
CA THR A 91 12.58 -18.14 -6.40
C THR A 91 13.09 -19.15 -5.36
N SER A 92 12.30 -20.17 -5.06
CA SER A 92 12.72 -21.25 -4.15
C SER A 92 13.59 -22.26 -4.89
N SER A 93 14.76 -22.59 -4.35
CA SER A 93 15.53 -23.77 -4.76
C SER A 93 14.86 -25.03 -4.20
N SER A 94 14.52 -25.97 -5.09
CA SER A 94 13.85 -27.24 -4.79
C SER A 94 14.80 -28.29 -4.22
N SER A 95 14.43 -28.93 -3.10
CA SER A 95 14.58 -30.35 -2.69
C SER A 95 14.17 -30.44 -1.20
N GLU A 96 13.12 -31.16 -0.81
CA GLU A 96 13.19 -32.59 -0.48
C GLU A 96 11.87 -33.35 -0.72
N VAL A 97 12.06 -34.64 -1.00
CA VAL A 97 11.08 -35.70 -1.22
C VAL A 97 10.63 -36.31 0.13
N ASN A 98 9.32 -36.49 0.27
CA ASN A 98 8.56 -37.44 1.12
C ASN A 98 9.14 -37.88 2.49
N ASN A 99 8.46 -37.49 3.57
CA ASN A 99 7.68 -38.49 4.29
C ASN A 99 6.42 -37.90 4.95
N SER A 100 5.34 -38.66 4.80
CA SER A 100 3.94 -38.29 5.02
C SER A 100 3.57 -38.30 6.51
N THR A 101 2.62 -37.44 6.89
CA THR A 101 1.48 -37.89 7.71
C THR A 101 0.24 -37.05 7.43
N ASN A 102 -0.58 -37.60 6.53
CA ASN A 102 -2.03 -37.76 6.57
C ASN A 102 -2.94 -36.52 6.59
N THR A 103 -3.45 -36.20 5.39
CA THR A 103 -4.85 -36.38 4.88
C THR A 103 -5.78 -35.22 5.29
N SER A 104 -6.41 -34.51 4.35
CA SER A 104 -7.33 -35.10 3.38
C SER A 104 -7.21 -34.53 1.96
N ASP A 105 -7.35 -35.49 1.05
CA ASP A 105 -7.45 -35.45 -0.40
C ASP A 105 -8.65 -34.62 -0.88
N THR A 106 -8.48 -33.73 -1.87
CA THR A 106 -9.59 -33.29 -2.74
C THR A 106 -9.06 -32.86 -4.12
N SER A 107 -9.76 -33.35 -5.13
CA SER A 107 -9.46 -33.41 -6.57
C SER A 107 -9.04 -32.10 -7.25
N VAL A 108 -7.87 -32.11 -7.90
CA VAL A 108 -7.46 -31.12 -8.91
C VAL A 108 -8.03 -31.54 -10.26
N GLN A 109 -9.01 -30.80 -10.78
CA GLN A 109 -9.58 -31.05 -12.10
C GLN A 109 -9.11 -29.96 -13.07
N ALA A 110 -8.54 -30.37 -14.22
CA ALA A 110 -8.12 -29.46 -15.27
C ALA A 110 -9.36 -28.90 -15.99
N ALA A 111 -9.87 -27.75 -15.52
CA ALA A 111 -10.92 -27.01 -16.21
C ALA A 111 -10.27 -26.04 -17.21
N THR A 112 -10.37 -26.35 -18.50
CA THR A 112 -10.02 -25.42 -19.59
C THR A 112 -11.26 -24.66 -20.03
N GLY A 113 -11.23 -23.33 -20.04
CA GLY A 113 -12.35 -22.50 -20.49
C GLY A 113 -12.15 -21.01 -20.20
N GLU A 114 -12.90 -20.15 -20.88
CA GLU A 114 -12.97 -18.73 -20.59
C GLU A 114 -14.01 -18.47 -19.50
N ILE A 115 -13.67 -17.65 -18.51
CA ILE A 115 -14.60 -17.19 -17.48
C ILE A 115 -14.78 -15.69 -17.56
N THR A 116 -16.01 -15.26 -17.27
CA THR A 116 -16.38 -13.86 -17.15
C THR A 116 -16.59 -13.53 -15.69
N VAL A 117 -15.98 -12.45 -15.24
CA VAL A 117 -16.20 -11.92 -13.90
C VAL A 117 -17.60 -11.31 -13.83
N THR A 118 -18.40 -11.68 -12.84
CA THR A 118 -19.78 -11.20 -12.67
C THR A 118 -19.90 -10.16 -11.56
N ALA A 119 -18.97 -10.17 -10.60
CA ALA A 119 -18.96 -9.22 -9.50
C ALA A 119 -18.27 -7.90 -9.88
N ARG A 120 -18.78 -6.78 -9.37
CA ARG A 120 -18.30 -5.41 -9.69
C ARG A 120 -16.79 -5.21 -9.44
N SER A 121 -16.22 -5.91 -8.47
CA SER A 121 -14.78 -5.89 -8.20
C SER A 121 -14.35 -7.20 -7.53
N VAL A 122 -13.27 -7.79 -8.03
CA VAL A 122 -12.72 -9.06 -7.57
C VAL A 122 -11.21 -8.93 -7.40
N ASN A 123 -10.70 -9.39 -6.25
CA ASN A 123 -9.26 -9.46 -6.02
C ASN A 123 -8.67 -10.67 -6.75
N ILE A 124 -7.59 -10.45 -7.49
CA ILE A 124 -6.73 -11.49 -8.04
C ILE A 124 -5.63 -11.75 -7.01
N ARG A 125 -5.49 -12.99 -6.55
CA ARG A 125 -4.60 -13.36 -5.45
C ARG A 125 -3.48 -14.30 -5.89
N SER A 126 -2.41 -14.33 -5.10
CA SER A 126 -1.26 -15.22 -5.30
C SER A 126 -1.57 -16.70 -5.05
N GLY A 127 -2.70 -17.03 -4.41
CA GLY A 127 -3.14 -18.40 -4.14
C GLY A 127 -4.66 -18.52 -3.92
N PRO A 128 -5.19 -19.75 -3.88
CA PRO A 128 -6.62 -20.03 -3.79
C PRO A 128 -7.16 -19.82 -2.36
N GLY A 129 -7.26 -18.57 -1.92
CA GLY A 129 -7.77 -18.25 -0.59
C GLY A 129 -7.68 -16.77 -0.25
N THR A 130 -8.48 -16.32 0.73
CA THR A 130 -8.51 -14.92 1.17
C THR A 130 -7.30 -14.50 2.00
N ASN A 131 -6.54 -15.47 2.52
CA ASN A 131 -5.27 -15.28 3.24
C ASN A 131 -4.07 -15.02 2.31
N TYR A 132 -4.19 -15.28 1.01
CA TYR A 132 -3.13 -15.03 0.04
C TYR A 132 -3.07 -13.57 -0.37
N ALA A 133 -1.84 -13.07 -0.62
CA ALA A 133 -1.61 -11.69 -1.02
C ALA A 133 -2.37 -11.34 -2.29
N ILE A 134 -2.96 -10.14 -2.33
CA ILE A 134 -3.61 -9.58 -3.50
C ILE A 134 -2.51 -9.13 -4.47
N ILE A 135 -2.54 -9.65 -5.69
CA ILE A 135 -1.56 -9.40 -6.75
C ILE A 135 -2.15 -8.62 -7.92
N GLY A 136 -3.47 -8.44 -7.94
CA GLY A 136 -4.19 -7.68 -8.95
C GLY A 136 -5.67 -7.56 -8.62
N GLY A 137 -6.43 -6.95 -9.51
CA GLY A 137 -7.88 -6.84 -9.41
C GLY A 137 -8.50 -6.93 -10.78
N THR A 138 -9.76 -7.35 -10.81
CA THR A 138 -10.59 -7.44 -12.01
C THR A 138 -12.02 -7.01 -11.67
N GLN A 139 -12.85 -6.77 -12.67
CA GLN A 139 -14.20 -6.23 -12.54
C GLN A 139 -15.20 -6.97 -13.43
N ALA A 140 -16.49 -6.73 -13.19
CA ALA A 140 -17.56 -7.35 -13.94
C ALA A 140 -17.40 -7.10 -15.45
N GLY A 141 -17.52 -8.17 -16.24
CA GLY A 141 -17.36 -8.15 -17.69
C GLY A 141 -15.96 -8.51 -18.18
N ASP A 142 -14.93 -8.46 -17.33
CA ASP A 142 -13.59 -8.94 -17.71
C ASP A 142 -13.61 -10.45 -17.92
N THR A 143 -12.89 -10.92 -18.95
CA THR A 143 -12.75 -12.34 -19.25
C THR A 143 -11.32 -12.84 -19.10
N TYR A 144 -11.19 -14.10 -18.66
CA TYR A 144 -9.89 -14.76 -18.52
C TYR A 144 -9.95 -16.22 -18.89
N ASN A 145 -8.84 -16.73 -19.43
CA ASN A 145 -8.65 -18.16 -19.60
C ASN A 145 -8.32 -18.82 -18.25
N ILE A 146 -9.08 -19.85 -17.87
CA ILE A 146 -8.77 -20.70 -16.72
C ILE A 146 -7.56 -21.57 -17.05
N VAL A 147 -6.61 -21.59 -16.12
CA VAL A 147 -5.46 -22.49 -16.11
C VAL A 147 -5.79 -23.75 -15.31
N LYS A 148 -6.40 -23.60 -14.12
CA LYS A 148 -6.92 -24.69 -13.29
C LYS A 148 -7.87 -24.17 -12.20
N THR A 149 -8.59 -25.09 -11.56
CA THR A 149 -9.47 -24.78 -10.42
C THR A 149 -9.00 -25.54 -9.17
N SER A 150 -9.12 -24.90 -8.00
CA SER A 150 -8.82 -25.49 -6.68
C SER A 150 -9.86 -24.99 -5.70
N ASP A 151 -10.59 -25.91 -5.07
CA ASP A 151 -11.76 -25.60 -4.24
C ASP A 151 -12.72 -24.63 -4.94
N LYS A 152 -13.03 -23.50 -4.30
CA LYS A 152 -13.91 -22.44 -4.81
C LYS A 152 -13.13 -21.35 -5.57
N TRP A 153 -11.92 -21.62 -6.06
CA TRP A 153 -11.05 -20.63 -6.72
C TRP A 153 -10.60 -21.07 -8.11
N ASN A 154 -10.63 -20.13 -9.06
CA ASN A 154 -10.14 -20.30 -10.43
C ASN A 154 -8.79 -19.61 -10.58
N GLN A 155 -7.77 -20.35 -11.01
CA GLN A 155 -6.52 -19.76 -11.47
C GLN A 155 -6.69 -19.30 -12.92
N ILE A 156 -6.44 -18.02 -13.16
CA ILE A 156 -6.58 -17.34 -14.44
C ILE A 156 -5.23 -16.94 -15.02
N ASN A 157 -5.14 -16.90 -16.36
CA ASN A 157 -4.01 -16.33 -17.08
C ASN A 157 -4.20 -14.81 -17.23
N LEU A 158 -3.20 -14.01 -16.85
CA LEU A 158 -3.25 -12.54 -16.86
C LEU A 158 -2.74 -11.92 -18.16
N GLY A 159 -2.48 -12.71 -19.21
CA GLY A 159 -2.10 -12.24 -20.55
C GLY A 159 -0.63 -11.84 -20.71
N ASN A 160 0.11 -11.65 -19.62
CA ASN A 160 1.56 -11.38 -19.59
C ASN A 160 2.39 -12.63 -19.26
N GLY A 161 1.80 -13.83 -19.36
CA GLY A 161 2.44 -15.10 -18.98
C GLY A 161 2.37 -15.42 -17.47
N SER A 162 1.87 -14.51 -16.65
CA SER A 162 1.63 -14.75 -15.22
C SER A 162 0.21 -15.29 -14.95
N THR A 163 0.02 -15.84 -13.76
CA THR A 163 -1.28 -16.37 -13.32
C THR A 163 -1.69 -15.76 -11.99
N GLY A 164 -3.00 -15.78 -11.72
CA GLY A 164 -3.55 -15.34 -10.44
C GLY A 164 -4.85 -16.05 -10.12
N TRP A 165 -5.29 -15.97 -8.87
CA TRP A 165 -6.47 -16.70 -8.38
C TRP A 165 -7.64 -15.75 -8.13
N ILE A 166 -8.79 -16.08 -8.69
CA ILE A 166 -10.06 -15.38 -8.44
C ILE A 166 -11.08 -16.33 -7.82
N ALA A 167 -11.91 -15.78 -6.94
CA ALA A 167 -12.97 -16.54 -6.30
C ALA A 167 -14.03 -16.95 -7.34
N GLY A 168 -14.29 -18.26 -7.47
CA GLY A 168 -15.18 -18.81 -8.49
C GLY A 168 -16.63 -18.35 -8.36
N TRP A 169 -17.09 -18.06 -7.13
CA TRP A 169 -18.43 -17.51 -6.86
C TRP A 169 -18.61 -16.06 -7.33
N LEU A 170 -17.55 -15.41 -7.82
CA LEU A 170 -17.59 -14.07 -8.40
C LEU A 170 -17.49 -14.10 -9.94
N THR A 171 -17.70 -15.27 -10.54
CA THR A 171 -17.59 -15.53 -11.97
C THR A 171 -18.83 -16.25 -12.49
N ASN A 172 -19.00 -16.29 -13.81
CA ASN A 172 -20.08 -17.03 -14.48
C ASN A 172 -19.98 -18.56 -14.32
N ASN A 173 -18.91 -19.08 -13.74
CA ASN A 173 -18.68 -20.50 -13.49
C ASN A 173 -18.88 -20.89 -12.02
N ALA A 174 -19.81 -20.23 -11.33
CA ALA A 174 -20.14 -20.53 -9.93
C ALA A 174 -20.77 -21.94 -9.83
N THR A 175 -20.00 -22.92 -9.33
CA THR A 175 -20.58 -24.21 -8.91
C THR A 175 -21.50 -23.98 -7.72
N ALA A 176 -22.77 -24.31 -7.91
CA ALA A 176 -23.83 -24.15 -6.93
C ALA A 176 -23.56 -24.95 -5.66
N ALA A 177 -23.29 -24.25 -4.55
CA ALA A 177 -23.65 -24.70 -3.21
C ALA A 177 -23.67 -23.49 -2.25
N GLU A 178 -24.90 -23.18 -1.85
CA GLU A 178 -25.38 -22.30 -0.78
C GLU A 178 -25.35 -20.78 -1.04
N SER A 179 -26.40 -20.41 -1.78
CA SER A 179 -27.27 -19.27 -1.54
C SER A 179 -27.49 -18.95 -0.05
N ASP A 180 -27.23 -17.71 0.34
CA ASP A 180 -28.27 -16.93 1.00
C ASP A 180 -28.41 -15.58 0.28
N SER A 181 -29.66 -15.36 -0.14
CA SER A 181 -30.20 -14.26 -0.93
C SER A 181 -30.19 -12.95 -0.13
N THR A 182 -30.13 -11.76 -0.71
CA THR A 182 -31.03 -11.23 -1.74
C THR A 182 -30.36 -10.07 -2.48
N ALA A 183 -30.21 -10.25 -3.79
CA ALA A 183 -30.06 -9.14 -4.72
C ALA A 183 -31.48 -8.78 -5.20
N GLU A 184 -31.89 -7.53 -5.02
CA GLU A 184 -32.79 -6.89 -5.97
C GLU A 184 -31.97 -5.89 -6.76
N GLU A 185 -31.71 -6.26 -8.01
CA GLU A 185 -31.26 -5.39 -9.06
C GLU A 185 -32.50 -4.83 -9.76
N SER A 186 -32.52 -3.52 -10.00
CA SER A 186 -33.30 -2.97 -11.08
C SER A 186 -32.43 -1.94 -11.78
N SER A 187 -31.99 -2.32 -12.97
CA SER A 187 -31.41 -1.43 -13.94
C SER A 187 -32.46 -0.38 -14.34
N ASN A 188 -32.08 0.88 -14.33
CA ASN A 188 -32.70 1.84 -15.24
C ASN A 188 -31.60 2.77 -15.75
N THR A 189 -31.32 2.63 -17.04
CA THR A 189 -30.73 3.68 -17.85
C THR A 189 -31.67 4.88 -17.83
N VAL A 190 -31.18 6.07 -17.45
CA VAL A 190 -31.42 7.39 -18.07
C VAL A 190 -30.96 8.49 -17.10
N SER A 191 -30.31 9.50 -17.69
CA SER A 191 -30.08 10.87 -17.23
C SER A 191 -29.11 11.14 -16.07
N VAL A 192 -28.10 11.94 -16.39
CA VAL A 192 -27.23 12.68 -15.48
C VAL A 192 -28.10 13.46 -14.50
N SER A 193 -28.25 12.94 -13.27
CA SER A 193 -28.83 13.67 -12.15
C SER A 193 -27.85 13.62 -11.00
N ALA A 194 -27.48 14.79 -10.48
CA ALA A 194 -26.49 14.95 -9.43
C ALA A 194 -26.85 14.11 -8.20
N LYS A 195 -25.87 13.35 -7.67
CA LYS A 195 -26.03 12.58 -6.44
C LYS A 195 -26.58 13.48 -5.32
N PRO A 196 -27.54 13.02 -4.48
CA PRO A 196 -28.02 13.80 -3.36
C PRO A 196 -26.85 14.06 -2.40
N VAL A 197 -26.46 15.32 -2.27
CA VAL A 197 -25.45 15.76 -1.31
C VAL A 197 -26.03 15.58 0.09
N LYS A 198 -25.41 14.77 0.95
CA LYS A 198 -25.78 14.69 2.37
C LYS A 198 -25.60 16.11 2.94
N GLN A 199 -26.70 16.72 3.39
CA GLN A 199 -26.71 18.10 3.89
C GLN A 199 -25.76 18.27 5.07
N ALA A 200 -25.19 19.47 5.19
CA ALA A 200 -24.28 19.81 6.27
C ALA A 200 -25.00 19.68 7.63
N SER A 201 -24.35 19.01 8.59
CA SER A 201 -24.88 18.93 9.95
C SER A 201 -24.61 20.25 10.68
N ASN A 202 -25.67 20.88 11.19
CA ASN A 202 -25.57 22.09 12.02
C ASN A 202 -25.13 21.79 13.47
N GLN A 203 -24.85 20.54 13.80
CA GLN A 203 -24.41 20.15 15.15
C GLN A 203 -23.00 20.68 15.45
N SER A 204 -22.75 21.02 16.71
CA SER A 204 -21.44 21.47 17.18
C SER A 204 -20.56 20.28 17.59
N LEU A 205 -19.24 20.44 17.50
CA LEU A 205 -18.25 19.51 18.05
C LEU A 205 -17.62 19.99 19.37
N THR A 206 -18.21 21.00 20.01
CA THR A 206 -17.77 21.48 21.35
C THR A 206 -17.73 20.33 22.34
N GLY A 207 -16.61 20.18 23.05
CA GLY A 207 -16.39 19.14 24.04
C GLY A 207 -15.76 17.85 23.50
N TYR A 208 -15.66 17.68 22.18
CA TYR A 208 -15.02 16.51 21.58
C TYR A 208 -13.53 16.74 21.33
N ASN A 209 -12.70 15.83 21.85
CA ASN A 209 -11.27 15.76 21.56
C ASN A 209 -11.04 14.83 20.36
N ILE A 210 -10.50 15.37 19.27
CA ILE A 210 -10.26 14.63 18.03
C ILE A 210 -8.77 14.63 17.77
N VAL A 211 -8.19 13.43 17.68
CA VAL A 211 -6.79 13.27 17.28
C VAL A 211 -6.76 13.07 15.79
N LEU A 212 -6.17 14.03 15.09
CA LEU A 212 -5.95 13.98 13.67
C LEU A 212 -4.50 13.56 13.41
N ASP A 213 -4.33 12.52 12.62
CA ASP A 213 -3.06 11.88 12.37
C ASP A 213 -2.67 12.00 10.89
N PRO A 214 -1.89 13.04 10.51
CA PRO A 214 -1.36 13.13 9.15
C PRO A 214 -0.30 12.04 8.98
N GLY A 215 -0.55 11.08 8.08
CA GLY A 215 0.35 9.95 7.80
C GLY A 215 1.79 10.40 7.49
N HIS A 216 2.76 9.50 7.72
CA HIS A 216 4.16 9.68 7.33
C HIS A 216 4.84 10.91 7.94
N GLY A 217 5.86 11.48 7.28
CA GLY A 217 6.56 12.69 7.70
C GLY A 217 8.07 12.50 7.89
N GLY A 218 8.82 13.58 7.70
CA GLY A 218 10.28 13.61 7.77
C GLY A 218 10.90 12.62 6.80
N LYS A 219 11.61 11.62 7.36
CA LYS A 219 12.29 10.55 6.63
C LYS A 219 11.36 9.55 5.95
N ASP A 220 10.09 9.53 6.32
CA ASP A 220 9.07 8.68 5.69
C ASP A 220 8.28 9.55 4.71
N PRO A 221 8.50 9.41 3.39
CA PRO A 221 7.77 10.19 2.38
C PRO A 221 6.32 9.69 2.20
N GLY A 222 6.00 8.51 2.73
CA GLY A 222 4.83 7.75 2.32
C GLY A 222 4.95 7.24 0.90
N ALA A 223 3.82 7.05 0.25
CA ALA A 223 3.80 6.69 -1.15
C ALA A 223 4.41 7.81 -2.02
N ILE A 224 4.99 7.41 -3.15
CA ILE A 224 5.53 8.32 -4.17
C ILE A 224 4.62 8.25 -5.39
N GLY A 225 4.03 9.39 -5.74
CA GLY A 225 3.06 9.50 -6.82
C GLY A 225 3.69 9.80 -8.17
N LEU A 226 2.83 9.96 -9.18
CA LEU A 226 3.27 10.36 -10.51
C LEU A 226 3.98 11.72 -10.45
N GLY A 227 5.07 11.88 -11.21
CA GLY A 227 5.88 13.10 -11.18
C GLY A 227 6.76 13.26 -9.93
N GLY A 228 6.86 12.23 -9.07
CA GLY A 228 7.77 12.23 -7.92
C GLY A 228 7.24 12.97 -6.68
N VAL A 229 5.94 13.26 -6.65
CA VAL A 229 5.27 13.90 -5.50
C VAL A 229 5.21 12.94 -4.31
N TYR A 230 5.31 13.49 -3.10
CA TYR A 230 5.27 12.69 -1.86
C TYR A 230 3.92 12.81 -1.17
N GLU A 231 3.40 11.67 -0.70
CA GLU A 231 2.17 11.61 0.09
C GLU A 231 2.22 12.53 1.30
N LYS A 232 3.35 12.55 2.03
CA LYS A 232 3.51 13.36 3.25
C LYS A 232 3.27 14.85 3.04
N ASP A 233 3.50 15.38 1.83
CA ASP A 233 3.37 16.80 1.52
C ASP A 233 1.90 17.14 1.29
N PHE A 234 1.21 16.36 0.46
CA PHE A 234 -0.23 16.51 0.23
C PHE A 234 -1.03 16.27 1.49
N ILE A 235 -0.67 15.26 2.28
CA ILE A 235 -1.42 14.94 3.49
C ILE A 235 -1.27 16.01 4.57
N SER A 236 -0.13 16.71 4.63
CA SER A 236 0.08 17.84 5.54
C SER A 236 -0.82 19.03 5.18
N SER A 237 -0.98 19.32 3.88
CA SER A 237 -1.90 20.37 3.40
C SER A 237 -3.36 20.03 3.72
N THR A 238 -3.78 18.80 3.44
CA THR A 238 -5.14 18.33 3.72
C THR A 238 -5.45 18.30 5.21
N ALA A 239 -4.52 17.79 6.02
CA ALA A 239 -4.70 17.73 7.47
C ALA A 239 -4.84 19.12 8.10
N SER A 240 -4.10 20.12 7.60
CA SER A 240 -4.23 21.51 8.09
C SER A 240 -5.64 22.07 7.88
N LYS A 241 -6.25 21.78 6.72
CA LYS A 241 -7.63 22.17 6.41
C LYS A 241 -8.65 21.42 7.25
N VAL A 242 -8.49 20.11 7.40
CA VAL A 242 -9.36 19.29 8.26
C VAL A 242 -9.29 19.78 9.70
N ALA A 243 -8.09 20.01 10.23
CA ALA A 243 -7.89 20.53 11.58
C ALA A 243 -8.56 21.90 11.76
N GLN A 244 -8.40 22.81 10.81
CA GLN A 244 -9.03 24.12 10.88
C GLN A 244 -10.56 24.02 10.89
N GLN A 245 -11.14 23.18 10.03
CA GLN A 245 -12.59 23.05 9.94
C GLN A 245 -13.21 22.36 11.16
N LEU A 246 -12.53 21.37 11.74
CA LEU A 246 -12.91 20.74 13.00
C LEU A 246 -12.87 21.74 14.16
N ARG A 247 -11.81 22.57 14.25
CA ARG A 247 -11.71 23.65 15.25
C ARG A 247 -12.83 24.68 15.08
N ASN A 248 -13.12 25.09 13.85
CA ASN A 248 -14.23 26.00 13.55
C ASN A 248 -15.59 25.39 13.94
N ALA A 249 -15.73 24.06 13.92
CA ALA A 249 -16.91 23.36 14.39
C ALA A 249 -16.97 23.19 15.93
N GLY A 250 -15.94 23.61 16.67
CA GLY A 250 -15.87 23.57 18.14
C GLY A 250 -15.02 22.44 18.72
N ALA A 251 -14.45 21.56 17.90
CA ALA A 251 -13.64 20.45 18.40
C ALA A 251 -12.29 20.90 18.95
N ASN A 252 -11.81 20.20 19.98
CA ASN A 252 -10.41 20.25 20.38
C ASN A 252 -9.60 19.32 19.47
N VAL A 253 -8.74 19.88 18.61
CA VAL A 253 -7.98 19.09 17.63
C VAL A 253 -6.52 18.95 18.05
N ILE A 254 -6.09 17.71 18.27
CA ILE A 254 -4.72 17.33 18.56
C ILE A 254 -4.11 16.72 17.30
N LEU A 255 -3.00 17.27 16.82
CA LEU A 255 -2.26 16.71 15.69
C LEU A 255 -1.15 15.78 16.19
N THR A 256 -1.01 14.59 15.59
CA THR A 256 0.17 13.74 15.88
C THR A 256 1.46 14.37 15.35
N ARG A 257 1.37 15.14 14.26
CA ARG A 257 2.43 16.03 13.78
C ARG A 257 1.87 17.31 13.17
N ALA A 258 2.50 18.44 13.46
CA ALA A 258 2.17 19.75 12.88
C ALA A 258 3.18 20.24 11.83
N GLY A 259 4.28 19.49 11.63
CA GLY A 259 5.33 19.80 10.66
C GLY A 259 5.84 18.56 9.94
N ASP A 260 6.89 18.74 9.12
CA ASP A 260 7.52 17.66 8.37
C ASP A 260 8.59 16.94 9.21
N TYR A 261 8.13 16.15 10.19
CA TYR A 261 8.97 15.26 10.98
C TYR A 261 8.32 13.89 11.15
N PHE A 262 9.15 12.87 11.33
CA PHE A 262 8.70 11.49 11.46
C PHE A 262 8.10 11.22 12.84
N VAL A 263 6.91 10.63 12.87
CA VAL A 263 6.28 10.10 14.07
C VAL A 263 6.00 8.62 13.86
N SER A 264 6.51 7.77 14.76
CA SER A 264 6.32 6.31 14.65
C SER A 264 4.87 5.91 14.87
N LEU A 265 4.45 4.76 14.32
CA LEU A 265 3.08 4.24 14.50
C LEU A 265 2.71 4.05 15.98
N ASN A 266 3.66 3.63 16.82
CA ASN A 266 3.43 3.48 18.26
C ASN A 266 3.26 4.83 18.95
N GLU A 267 4.00 5.85 18.51
CA GLU A 267 3.88 7.20 19.06
C GLU A 267 2.54 7.84 18.70
N ARG A 268 2.06 7.67 17.47
CA ARG A 268 0.72 8.14 17.03
C ARG A 268 -0.40 7.59 17.90
N ALA A 269 -0.36 6.28 18.17
CA ALA A 269 -1.32 5.62 19.06
C ALA A 269 -1.16 6.11 20.51
N ARG A 270 0.07 6.27 21.01
CA ARG A 270 0.33 6.79 22.36
C ARG A 270 -0.23 8.19 22.55
N ILE A 271 -0.03 9.08 21.59
CA ILE A 271 -0.62 10.42 21.57
C ILE A 271 -2.14 10.28 21.69
N SER A 272 -2.77 9.46 20.84
CA SER A 272 -4.23 9.28 20.91
C SER A 272 -4.72 8.84 22.29
N ASN A 273 -4.04 7.88 22.90
CA ASN A 273 -4.45 7.32 24.18
C ASN A 273 -4.23 8.30 25.36
N ALA A 274 -3.41 9.35 25.19
CA ALA A 274 -3.09 10.31 26.25
C ALA A 274 -4.10 11.48 26.38
N TYR A 275 -4.90 11.77 25.34
CA TYR A 275 -5.69 13.01 25.26
C TYR A 275 -7.21 12.86 25.51
N ASN A 276 -7.66 11.78 26.15
CA ASN A 276 -9.09 11.45 26.27
C ASN A 276 -9.81 11.59 24.91
N THR A 277 -9.26 10.89 23.92
CA THR A 277 -9.67 11.03 22.52
C THR A 277 -11.07 10.43 22.32
N HIS A 278 -11.94 11.16 21.63
CA HIS A 278 -13.28 10.70 21.26
C HIS A 278 -13.29 10.09 19.84
N ALA A 279 -12.42 10.56 18.95
CA ALA A 279 -12.15 9.92 17.66
C ALA A 279 -10.68 10.10 17.24
N PHE A 280 -10.07 9.02 16.77
CA PHE A 280 -8.78 9.03 16.10
C PHE A 280 -8.98 8.92 14.58
N VAL A 281 -8.45 9.90 13.84
CA VAL A 281 -8.64 10.03 12.40
C VAL A 281 -7.28 10.10 11.72
N SER A 282 -6.84 9.00 11.14
CA SER A 282 -5.61 8.94 10.34
C SER A 282 -5.90 9.30 8.89
N LEU A 283 -5.11 10.19 8.32
CA LEU A 283 -5.26 10.65 6.95
C LEU A 283 -4.08 10.14 6.11
N HIS A 284 -4.39 9.56 4.96
CA HIS A 284 -3.44 9.04 3.98
C HIS A 284 -3.90 9.33 2.54
N TYR A 285 -2.97 9.21 1.59
CA TYR A 285 -3.30 9.02 0.18
C TYR A 285 -2.72 7.70 -0.30
N ASN A 286 -3.54 6.96 -1.04
CA ASN A 286 -3.22 5.60 -1.41
C ASN A 286 -2.24 5.58 -2.59
N ALA A 287 -1.64 4.42 -2.82
CA ALA A 287 -0.90 4.12 -4.03
C ALA A 287 -1.09 2.65 -4.40
N PHE A 288 -1.20 2.41 -5.70
CA PHE A 288 -1.31 1.07 -6.23
C PHE A 288 -0.53 0.94 -7.54
N PRO A 289 0.10 -0.23 -7.81
CA PRO A 289 0.87 -0.43 -9.05
C PRO A 289 0.03 -0.28 -10.32
N ILE A 290 -1.27 -0.63 -10.26
CA ILE A 290 -2.19 -0.44 -11.38
C ILE A 290 -2.72 0.98 -11.34
N ILE A 291 -2.27 1.82 -12.27
CA ILE A 291 -2.58 3.26 -12.32
C ILE A 291 -4.06 3.58 -12.52
N SER A 292 -4.89 2.62 -12.95
CA SER A 292 -6.34 2.82 -13.10
C SER A 292 -7.10 2.75 -11.77
N VAL A 293 -6.49 2.21 -10.71
CA VAL A 293 -7.12 2.13 -9.38
C VAL A 293 -7.23 3.52 -8.79
N ASN A 294 -8.45 3.91 -8.42
CA ASN A 294 -8.77 5.25 -7.96
C ASN A 294 -9.87 5.23 -6.89
N GLY A 295 -10.06 6.38 -6.24
CA GLY A 295 -11.16 6.63 -5.32
C GLY A 295 -10.76 6.74 -3.85
N VAL A 296 -11.77 7.05 -3.03
CA VAL A 296 -11.65 7.21 -1.58
C VAL A 296 -12.18 5.99 -0.83
N SER A 297 -11.49 5.60 0.24
CA SER A 297 -11.90 4.53 1.15
C SER A 297 -11.63 4.91 2.61
N THR A 298 -12.39 4.31 3.52
CA THR A 298 -12.17 4.45 4.97
C THR A 298 -11.98 3.08 5.59
N TYR A 299 -10.88 2.92 6.31
CA TYR A 299 -10.54 1.69 7.03
C TYR A 299 -10.86 1.80 8.50
N TYR A 300 -11.24 0.67 9.08
CA TYR A 300 -11.52 0.49 10.51
C TYR A 300 -10.94 -0.83 10.99
N SER A 301 -10.66 -0.98 12.29
CA SER A 301 -10.08 -2.23 12.82
C SER A 301 -11.11 -3.09 13.55
N SER A 302 -11.92 -2.51 14.42
CA SER A 302 -12.88 -3.23 15.27
C SER A 302 -14.33 -2.99 14.84
N THR A 303 -15.25 -3.89 15.21
CA THR A 303 -16.68 -3.72 14.88
C THR A 303 -17.27 -2.44 15.47
N SER A 304 -16.78 -2.00 16.64
CA SER A 304 -17.18 -0.73 17.28
C SER A 304 -16.80 0.51 16.45
N ASP A 305 -15.72 0.44 15.66
CA ASP A 305 -15.28 1.55 14.80
C ASP A 305 -16.10 1.67 13.50
N LYS A 306 -16.86 0.62 13.16
CA LYS A 306 -17.52 0.50 11.84
C LYS A 306 -18.55 1.59 11.59
N GLN A 307 -19.23 2.08 12.62
CA GLN A 307 -20.20 3.18 12.48
C GLN A 307 -19.50 4.49 12.14
N LEU A 308 -18.42 4.85 12.86
CA LEU A 308 -17.61 6.02 12.55
C LEU A 308 -17.10 5.98 11.10
N ALA A 309 -16.56 4.83 10.66
CA ALA A 309 -16.10 4.65 9.29
C ALA A 309 -17.20 4.84 8.26
N ARG A 310 -18.40 4.27 8.49
CA ARG A 310 -19.55 4.45 7.59
C ARG A 310 -19.95 5.90 7.46
N GLU A 311 -20.05 6.62 8.58
CA GLU A 311 -20.49 8.01 8.56
C GLU A 311 -19.52 8.88 7.78
N VAL A 312 -18.23 8.82 8.10
CA VAL A 312 -17.20 9.59 7.41
C VAL A 312 -17.10 9.21 5.93
N GLN A 313 -17.14 7.92 5.58
CA GLN A 313 -17.11 7.48 4.19
C GLN A 313 -18.35 7.96 3.41
N SER A 314 -19.54 7.98 4.03
CA SER A 314 -20.76 8.44 3.35
C SER A 314 -20.68 9.92 2.99
N TYR A 315 -20.13 10.75 3.88
CA TYR A 315 -19.91 12.16 3.60
C TYR A 315 -18.81 12.37 2.57
N LEU A 316 -17.70 11.63 2.62
CA LEU A 316 -16.69 11.66 1.56
C LEU A 316 -17.31 11.37 0.20
N ALA A 317 -18.01 10.24 0.08
CA ALA A 317 -18.62 9.76 -1.16
C ALA A 317 -19.65 10.72 -1.78
N SER A 318 -20.30 11.55 -0.96
CA SER A 318 -21.28 12.54 -1.41
C SER A 318 -20.70 13.93 -1.66
N THR A 319 -19.50 14.21 -1.15
CA THR A 319 -18.90 15.57 -1.16
C THR A 319 -17.75 15.68 -2.14
N VAL A 320 -16.91 14.64 -2.26
CA VAL A 320 -15.75 14.65 -3.16
C VAL A 320 -16.08 14.02 -4.50
N SER A 321 -15.39 14.46 -5.55
CA SER A 321 -15.59 14.00 -6.93
C SER A 321 -14.74 12.77 -7.31
N LEU A 322 -14.48 11.88 -6.35
CA LEU A 322 -13.71 10.64 -6.56
C LEU A 322 -14.59 9.41 -6.38
N HIS A 323 -14.16 8.28 -6.95
CA HIS A 323 -14.87 7.01 -6.83
C HIS A 323 -15.01 6.59 -5.35
N ASN A 324 -16.20 6.12 -4.97
CA ASN A 324 -16.46 5.65 -3.61
C ASN A 324 -16.11 4.16 -3.50
N ARG A 325 -15.02 3.84 -2.81
CA ARG A 325 -14.57 2.45 -2.58
C ARG A 325 -15.17 1.81 -1.32
N GLY A 326 -15.98 2.56 -0.58
CA GLY A 326 -16.64 2.09 0.63
C GLY A 326 -15.71 2.00 1.84
N ILE A 327 -16.16 1.22 2.82
CA ILE A 327 -15.43 0.95 4.07
C ILE A 327 -14.80 -0.43 4.05
N MET A 328 -13.61 -0.56 4.63
CA MET A 328 -12.86 -1.82 4.66
C MET A 328 -12.34 -2.10 6.05
N GLN A 329 -12.41 -3.35 6.50
CA GLN A 329 -11.74 -3.72 7.73
C GLN A 329 -10.23 -3.88 7.43
N GLY A 330 -9.39 -3.24 8.22
CA GLY A 330 -7.95 -3.20 8.02
C GLY A 330 -7.18 -3.36 9.32
N HIS A 331 -6.14 -4.19 9.29
CA HIS A 331 -5.24 -4.41 10.41
C HIS A 331 -4.11 -3.38 10.41
N TYR A 332 -4.45 -2.09 10.50
CA TYR A 332 -3.47 -1.02 10.66
C TYR A 332 -3.09 -0.84 12.13
N ARG A 333 -1.79 -0.70 12.40
CA ARG A 333 -1.27 -0.62 13.78
C ARG A 333 -1.83 0.59 14.54
N VAL A 334 -1.94 1.74 13.89
CA VAL A 334 -2.50 2.96 14.50
C VAL A 334 -3.97 2.79 14.90
N LEU A 335 -4.73 1.97 14.18
CA LEU A 335 -6.12 1.67 14.52
C LEU A 335 -6.19 0.64 15.66
N ARG A 336 -5.46 -0.47 15.55
CA ARG A 336 -5.47 -1.52 16.59
C ARG A 336 -5.01 -1.05 17.97
N ASN A 337 -4.11 -0.06 18.02
CA ASN A 337 -3.48 0.38 19.25
C ASN A 337 -4.10 1.67 19.81
N SER A 338 -5.13 2.22 19.16
CA SER A 338 -5.90 3.35 19.68
C SER A 338 -7.07 2.85 20.54
N HIS A 339 -7.24 3.43 21.73
CA HIS A 339 -8.36 3.08 22.62
C HIS A 339 -9.68 3.76 22.21
N ALA A 340 -9.57 4.92 21.57
CA ALA A 340 -10.72 5.65 21.03
C ALA A 340 -11.22 5.00 19.72
N PRO A 341 -12.48 5.23 19.34
CA PRO A 341 -12.96 4.92 18.00
C PRO A 341 -12.00 5.45 16.93
N SER A 342 -11.55 4.56 16.03
CA SER A 342 -10.42 4.89 15.13
C SER A 342 -10.69 4.52 13.67
N ILE A 343 -10.31 5.44 12.77
CA ILE A 343 -10.41 5.25 11.32
C ILE A 343 -9.16 5.73 10.59
N LEU A 344 -8.88 5.13 9.42
CA LEU A 344 -7.84 5.56 8.49
C LEU A 344 -8.47 5.86 7.13
N LEU A 345 -8.27 7.07 6.63
CA LEU A 345 -8.85 7.55 5.39
C LEU A 345 -7.81 7.48 4.28
N GLU A 346 -8.12 6.77 3.21
CA GLU A 346 -7.38 6.82 1.96
C GLU A 346 -8.09 7.80 1.03
N LEU A 347 -7.52 8.98 0.84
CA LEU A 347 -8.18 10.14 0.25
C LEU A 347 -7.98 10.25 -1.28
N GLY A 348 -7.79 9.12 -1.97
CA GLY A 348 -7.46 9.08 -3.40
C GLY A 348 -6.10 8.43 -3.65
N PHE A 349 -5.85 8.01 -4.89
CA PHE A 349 -4.61 7.32 -5.28
C PHE A 349 -3.62 8.29 -5.93
N ILE A 350 -2.47 8.53 -5.30
CA ILE A 350 -1.43 9.43 -5.85
C ILE A 350 -0.76 8.86 -7.11
N THR A 351 -0.93 7.56 -7.36
CA THR A 351 -0.44 6.88 -8.57
C THR A 351 -1.46 6.89 -9.71
N ASN A 352 -2.70 7.33 -9.47
CA ASN A 352 -3.72 7.48 -10.50
C ASN A 352 -3.70 8.91 -11.06
N PRO A 353 -3.57 9.11 -12.39
CA PRO A 353 -3.49 10.45 -12.98
C PRO A 353 -4.70 11.35 -12.68
N ASN A 354 -5.91 10.78 -12.70
CA ASN A 354 -7.14 11.52 -12.46
C ASN A 354 -7.24 11.95 -10.99
N ASP A 355 -7.07 11.02 -10.04
CA ASP A 355 -7.06 11.33 -8.62
C ASP A 355 -5.98 12.34 -8.30
N LEU A 356 -4.74 12.14 -8.79
CA LEU A 356 -3.63 13.07 -8.54
C LEU A 356 -3.98 14.50 -8.97
N SER A 357 -4.58 14.67 -10.15
CA SER A 357 -4.98 15.99 -10.65
C SER A 357 -6.02 16.68 -9.76
N ILE A 358 -6.83 15.91 -9.03
CA ILE A 358 -7.91 16.39 -8.16
C ILE A 358 -7.39 16.61 -6.74
N ILE A 359 -6.66 15.66 -6.15
CA ILE A 359 -6.25 15.68 -4.73
C ILE A 359 -5.28 16.81 -4.39
N GLN A 360 -4.50 17.26 -5.37
CA GLN A 360 -3.58 18.37 -5.22
C GLN A 360 -4.30 19.73 -5.16
N THR A 361 -5.58 19.80 -5.54
CA THR A 361 -6.32 21.06 -5.59
C THR A 361 -6.77 21.52 -4.22
N ALA A 362 -6.82 22.83 -4.02
CA ALA A 362 -7.29 23.39 -2.75
C ALA A 362 -8.76 23.05 -2.47
N ASP A 363 -9.59 23.04 -3.53
CA ASP A 363 -11.02 22.70 -3.49
C ASP A 363 -11.25 21.27 -2.97
N TYR A 364 -10.54 20.28 -3.52
CA TYR A 364 -10.66 18.89 -3.06
C TYR A 364 -10.34 18.77 -1.56
N GLN A 365 -9.25 19.38 -1.12
CA GLN A 365 -8.82 19.30 0.28
C GLN A 365 -9.80 20.00 1.23
N ASN A 366 -10.45 21.08 0.79
CA ASN A 366 -11.54 21.73 1.53
C ASN A 366 -12.80 20.85 1.59
N LYS A 367 -13.13 20.17 0.48
CA LYS A 367 -14.24 19.20 0.43
C LYS A 367 -13.98 17.99 1.34
N VAL A 368 -12.75 17.50 1.42
CA VAL A 368 -12.35 16.47 2.40
C VAL A 368 -12.54 16.99 3.83
N ALA A 369 -12.06 18.20 4.14
CA ALA A 369 -12.23 18.81 5.46
C ALA A 369 -13.72 18.93 5.86
N GLN A 370 -14.58 19.32 4.91
CA GLN A 370 -16.02 19.41 5.10
C GLN A 370 -16.65 18.03 5.34
N ALA A 371 -16.29 17.04 4.52
CA ALA A 371 -16.80 15.69 4.61
C ALA A 371 -16.43 15.03 5.95
N VAL A 372 -15.16 15.13 6.37
CA VAL A 372 -14.68 14.60 7.65
C VAL A 372 -15.41 15.27 8.81
N THR A 373 -15.51 16.60 8.80
CA THR A 373 -16.20 17.36 9.85
C THR A 373 -17.68 16.95 9.96
N ASN A 374 -18.39 16.85 8.85
CA ASN A 374 -19.80 16.48 8.85
C ASN A 374 -20.02 15.01 9.23
N GLY A 375 -19.14 14.10 8.80
CA GLY A 375 -19.17 12.70 9.21
C GLY A 375 -18.99 12.53 10.72
N LEU A 376 -18.06 13.27 11.32
CA LEU A 376 -17.84 13.27 12.76
C LEU A 376 -19.02 13.89 13.53
N LYS A 377 -19.57 15.01 13.05
CA LYS A 377 -20.81 15.57 13.62
C LYS A 377 -21.95 14.56 13.58
N ASN A 378 -22.12 13.85 12.48
CA ASN A 378 -23.19 12.87 12.37
C ASN A 378 -22.94 11.64 13.27
N TYR A 379 -21.69 11.23 13.43
CA TYR A 379 -21.32 10.12 14.31
C TYR A 379 -21.52 10.44 15.80
N PHE A 380 -21.23 11.66 16.25
CA PHE A 380 -21.32 12.02 17.65
C PHE A 380 -22.73 12.42 18.13
N HIS A 381 -23.66 12.66 17.20
CA HIS A 381 -25.01 13.15 17.50
C HIS A 381 -26.13 12.18 17.08
N ASN A 382 -25.78 10.98 16.62
CA ASN A 382 -26.70 9.85 16.41
C ASN A 382 -26.14 8.60 17.07
#